data_AF-A0A545UJM4-F1
#
_entry.id   AF-A0A545UJM4-F1
#
_cell.length_a   1.000
_cell.length_b   1.000
_cell.length_c   1.000
_cell.angle_alpha   90.00
_cell.angle_beta   90.00
_cell.angle_gamma   90.00
#
_symmetry.space_group_name_H-M   'P 1'
#
loop_
_entity.id
_entity.type
_entity.pdbx_description
1 polymer ?
#
loop_
_entity_poly.entity_id
_entity_poly.type
_entity_poly.pdbx_seq_one_letter_code
_entity_poly.pdbx_strand_id
1 'polypeptide(L)'
;MSLYEKLDWVADSYSPILLVIAISVIVHVFRTQGRHQGSLRVAQLFLLLALVYLLQFIDNRWMIWHSFGLDYSTHTAFALAIVVFTWFDGRKLRIGILISFIAYLLLMLYQQYHTVADMVTTILVLTPLMYLISRLLIRVIPTSKLAT
;
A
#
# COMPACT_ATOMS: atom_id res chain seq x y z
N MET A 1 -28.53 -10.47 5.42
CA MET A 1 -27.27 -9.70 5.35
C MET A 1 -27.61 -8.23 5.17
N SER A 2 -27.24 -7.39 6.15
CA SER A 2 -27.44 -5.95 6.12
C SER A 2 -26.54 -5.28 5.08
N LEU A 3 -26.81 -4.01 4.77
CA LEU A 3 -25.91 -3.22 3.91
C LEU A 3 -24.52 -3.06 4.56
N TYR A 4 -24.49 -2.87 5.87
CA TYR A 4 -23.26 -2.73 6.64
C TYR A 4 -22.38 -3.99 6.55
N GLU A 5 -22.98 -5.19 6.68
CA GLU A 5 -22.29 -6.47 6.48
C GLU A 5 -21.80 -6.68 5.03
N LYS A 6 -22.55 -6.20 4.03
CA LYS A 6 -22.09 -6.23 2.62
C LYS A 6 -20.86 -5.37 2.41
N LEU A 7 -20.83 -4.19 3.01
CA LEU A 7 -19.72 -3.27 2.91
C LEU A 7 -18.47 -3.78 3.66
N ASP A 8 -18.69 -4.51 4.75
CA ASP A 8 -17.65 -5.20 5.52
C ASP A 8 -16.92 -6.24 4.65
N TRP A 9 -17.68 -7.10 3.98
CA TRP A 9 -17.15 -8.05 3.00
C TRP A 9 -16.35 -7.38 1.87
N VAL A 10 -16.83 -6.23 1.39
CA VAL A 10 -16.08 -5.44 0.40
C VAL A 10 -14.77 -4.94 0.99
N ALA A 11 -14.78 -4.42 2.22
CA ALA A 11 -13.59 -3.92 2.89
C ALA A 11 -12.54 -5.00 3.14
N ASP A 12 -12.96 -6.21 3.53
CA ASP A 12 -12.10 -7.37 3.75
C ASP A 12 -11.47 -7.89 2.45
N SER A 13 -12.23 -7.82 1.34
CA SER A 13 -11.74 -8.26 0.03
C SER A 13 -10.69 -7.32 -0.59
N TYR A 14 -10.62 -6.07 -0.12
CA TYR A 14 -9.83 -5.02 -0.74
C TYR A 14 -8.32 -5.31 -0.71
N SER A 15 -7.76 -5.71 0.43
CA SER A 15 -6.33 -6.01 0.57
C SER A 15 -5.88 -7.18 -0.31
N PRO A 16 -6.58 -8.34 -0.34
CA PRO A 16 -6.30 -9.42 -1.30
C PRO A 16 -6.33 -8.97 -2.76
N ILE A 17 -7.31 -8.15 -3.16
CA ILE A 17 -7.43 -7.65 -4.54
C ILE A 17 -6.22 -6.78 -4.90
N LEU A 18 -5.83 -5.86 -4.02
CA LEU A 18 -4.64 -5.03 -4.22
C LEU A 18 -3.37 -5.87 -4.38
N LEU A 19 -3.24 -6.94 -3.58
CA LEU A 19 -2.10 -7.86 -3.69
C LEU A 19 -2.08 -8.58 -5.05
N VAL A 20 -3.23 -9.03 -5.55
CA VAL A 20 -3.35 -9.65 -6.89
C VAL A 20 -2.93 -8.66 -7.98
N ILE A 21 -3.33 -7.39 -7.87
CA ILE A 21 -2.91 -6.35 -8.81
C ILE A 21 -1.38 -6.17 -8.75
N ALA A 22 -0.79 -6.08 -7.56
CA ALA A 22 0.65 -5.93 -7.41
C ALA A 22 1.43 -7.13 -7.99
N ILE A 23 0.97 -8.35 -7.77
CA ILE A 23 1.54 -9.57 -8.37
C ILE A 23 1.42 -9.51 -9.90
N SER A 24 0.28 -9.07 -10.43
CA SER A 24 0.08 -8.94 -11.87
C SER A 24 1.06 -7.94 -12.50
N VAL A 25 1.35 -6.83 -11.83
CA VAL A 25 2.39 -5.87 -12.24
C VAL A 25 3.78 -6.52 -12.23
N ILE A 26 4.12 -7.27 -11.18
CA ILE A 26 5.41 -7.99 -11.10
C ILE A 26 5.55 -8.98 -12.27
N VAL A 27 4.52 -9.80 -12.51
CA VAL A 27 4.51 -10.77 -13.62
C VAL A 27 4.66 -10.06 -14.97
N HIS A 28 3.98 -8.94 -15.16
CA HIS A 28 4.13 -8.13 -16.37
C HIS A 28 5.58 -7.65 -16.54
N VAL A 29 6.20 -7.11 -15.49
CA VAL A 29 7.61 -6.64 -15.54
C VAL A 29 8.58 -7.79 -15.82
N PHE A 30 8.39 -8.97 -15.23
CA PHE A 30 9.20 -10.15 -15.56
C PHE A 30 9.14 -10.51 -17.05
N ARG A 31 7.95 -10.40 -17.66
CA ARG A 31 7.72 -10.73 -19.07
C ARG A 31 8.25 -9.67 -20.03
N THR A 32 8.16 -8.39 -19.68
CA THR A 32 8.46 -7.28 -20.62
C THR A 32 9.83 -6.63 -20.40
N GLN A 33 10.37 -6.67 -19.17
CA GLN A 33 11.61 -6.01 -18.78
C GLN A 33 12.70 -6.98 -18.28
N GLY A 34 12.36 -8.25 -18.12
CA GLY A 34 13.30 -9.32 -17.77
C GLY A 34 13.46 -9.58 -16.27
N ARG A 35 14.26 -10.60 -15.95
CA ARG A 35 14.38 -11.14 -14.58
C ARG A 35 14.89 -10.14 -13.55
N HIS A 36 15.90 -9.34 -13.91
CA HIS A 36 16.48 -8.37 -12.99
C HIS A 36 15.44 -7.35 -12.51
N GLN A 37 14.67 -6.76 -13.45
CA GLN A 37 13.64 -5.78 -13.11
C GLN A 37 12.48 -6.40 -12.33
N GLY A 38 12.06 -7.61 -12.72
CA GLY A 38 11.04 -8.34 -11.97
C GLY A 38 11.46 -8.60 -10.51
N SER A 39 12.70 -9.04 -10.28
CA SER A 39 13.23 -9.26 -8.93
C SER A 39 13.30 -7.98 -8.09
N LEU A 40 13.65 -6.84 -8.70
CA LEU A 40 13.63 -5.54 -8.00
C LEU A 40 12.21 -5.15 -7.58
N ARG A 41 11.19 -5.43 -8.40
CA ARG A 41 9.78 -5.18 -8.04
C ARG A 41 9.29 -6.12 -6.94
N VAL A 42 9.72 -7.38 -6.95
CA VAL A 42 9.48 -8.31 -5.82
C VAL A 42 10.10 -7.77 -4.54
N ALA A 43 11.38 -7.38 -4.59
CA ALA A 43 12.08 -6.81 -3.45
C ALA A 43 11.41 -5.53 -2.94
N GLN A 44 10.97 -4.65 -3.84
CA GLN A 44 10.23 -3.44 -3.48
C GLN A 44 8.93 -3.77 -2.74
N LEU A 45 8.07 -4.62 -3.31
CA LEU A 45 6.81 -5.00 -2.65
C LEU A 45 7.08 -5.64 -1.29
N PHE A 46 8.04 -6.56 -1.22
CA PHE A 46 8.42 -7.23 0.02
C PHE A 46 8.88 -6.23 1.08
N LEU A 47 9.78 -5.31 0.75
CA LEU A 47 10.30 -4.31 1.69
C LEU A 47 9.21 -3.34 2.17
N LEU A 48 8.31 -2.92 1.29
CA LEU A 48 7.19 -2.06 1.65
C LEU A 48 6.22 -2.76 2.62
N LEU A 49 5.87 -4.02 2.35
CA LEU A 49 5.01 -4.79 3.25
C LEU A 49 5.73 -5.16 4.55
N ALA A 50 7.02 -5.50 4.49
CA ALA A 50 7.83 -5.74 5.68
C ALA A 50 7.86 -4.49 6.59
N LEU A 51 7.96 -3.29 6.01
CA LEU A 51 7.88 -2.05 6.77
C LEU A 51 6.51 -1.86 7.46
N VAL A 52 5.40 -2.19 6.79
CA VAL A 52 4.05 -2.12 7.38
C VAL A 52 3.96 -2.96 8.64
N TYR A 53 4.37 -4.23 8.56
CA TYR A 53 4.27 -5.15 9.68
C TYR A 53 5.37 -4.93 10.74
N LEU A 54 6.54 -4.44 10.34
CA LEU A 54 7.57 -4.02 11.28
C LEU A 54 7.06 -2.84 12.12
N LEU A 55 6.47 -1.82 11.50
CA LEU A 55 5.94 -0.69 12.25
C LEU A 55 4.76 -1.10 13.14
N GLN A 56 3.89 -1.99 12.67
CA GLN A 56 2.84 -2.59 13.51
C GLN A 56 3.43 -3.32 14.72
N PHE A 57 4.48 -4.11 14.53
CA PHE A 57 5.16 -4.82 15.62
C PHE A 57 5.79 -3.86 16.63
N ILE A 58 6.47 -2.81 16.13
CA ILE A 58 7.02 -1.73 16.95
C ILE A 58 5.90 -1.06 17.75
N ASP A 59 4.82 -0.66 17.10
CA ASP A 59 3.68 -0.01 17.76
C ASP A 59 3.04 -0.91 18.82
N ASN A 60 2.77 -2.18 18.53
CA ASN A 60 2.22 -3.12 19.50
C ASN A 60 3.15 -3.36 20.71
N ARG A 61 4.47 -3.20 20.53
CA ARG A 61 5.45 -3.40 21.60
C ARG A 61 5.56 -2.20 22.53
N TRP A 62 5.50 -0.99 21.98
CA TRP A 62 5.74 0.27 22.69
C TRP A 62 4.50 1.14 22.85
N MET A 63 3.36 0.73 22.29
CA MET A 63 2.07 1.38 22.35
C MET A 63 2.16 2.86 21.92
N ILE A 64 2.85 3.12 20.80
CA ILE A 64 3.20 4.48 20.37
C ILE A 64 1.93 5.24 20.01
N TRP A 65 1.09 4.71 19.12
CA TRP A 65 -0.18 5.32 18.73
C TRP A 65 -1.12 5.45 19.92
N HIS A 66 -1.21 4.39 20.73
CA HIS A 66 -2.06 4.36 21.91
C HIS A 66 -1.67 5.43 22.95
N SER A 67 -0.37 5.77 23.06
CA SER A 67 0.08 6.86 23.94
C SER A 67 -0.49 8.23 23.58
N PHE A 68 -1.00 8.39 22.35
CA PHE A 68 -1.74 9.56 21.87
C PHE A 68 -3.26 9.34 21.79
N GLY A 69 -3.77 8.20 22.27
CA GLY A 69 -5.18 7.82 22.14
C GLY A 69 -5.60 7.45 20.71
N LEU A 70 -4.65 6.99 19.89
CA LEU A 70 -4.84 6.57 18.50
C LEU A 70 -4.54 5.07 18.34
N ASP A 71 -4.88 4.53 17.18
CA ASP A 71 -4.55 3.15 16.78
C ASP A 71 -3.84 3.13 15.40
N TYR A 72 -2.82 2.29 15.26
CA TYR A 72 -2.15 2.10 13.97
C TYR A 72 -3.05 1.37 12.96
N SER A 73 -3.32 1.99 11.80
CA SER A 73 -4.21 1.41 10.79
C SER A 73 -3.44 0.49 9.82
N THR A 74 -3.48 -0.81 10.08
CA THR A 74 -2.84 -1.80 9.19
C THR A 74 -3.48 -1.83 7.80
N HIS A 75 -4.80 -1.61 7.71
CA HIS A 75 -5.52 -1.49 6.45
C HIS A 75 -5.02 -0.31 5.61
N THR A 76 -4.89 0.87 6.23
CA THR A 76 -4.34 2.06 5.57
C THR A 76 -2.89 1.83 5.15
N ALA A 77 -2.07 1.28 6.04
CA ALA A 77 -0.65 1.01 5.80
C ALA A 77 -0.43 0.05 4.63
N PHE A 78 -1.17 -1.06 4.59
CA PHE A 78 -1.09 -2.04 3.51
C PHE A 78 -1.51 -1.43 2.17
N ALA A 79 -2.66 -0.76 2.12
CA ALA A 79 -3.13 -0.15 0.89
C ALA A 79 -2.18 0.95 0.40
N LEU A 80 -1.61 1.75 1.31
CA LEU A 80 -0.59 2.75 1.00
C LEU A 80 0.68 2.12 0.41
N ALA A 81 1.13 0.97 0.93
CA ALA A 81 2.26 0.25 0.35
C ALA A 81 2.03 -0.06 -1.14
N ILE A 82 0.81 -0.44 -1.53
CA ILE A 82 0.46 -0.74 -2.92
C ILE A 82 0.33 0.55 -3.77
N VAL A 83 -0.18 1.64 -3.20
CA VAL A 83 -0.18 2.97 -3.84
C VAL A 83 1.26 3.40 -4.16
N VAL A 84 2.18 3.29 -3.20
CA VAL A 84 3.59 3.67 -3.40
C VAL A 84 4.29 2.71 -4.36
N PHE A 85 4.02 1.40 -4.25
CA PHE A 85 4.54 0.39 -5.16
C PHE A 85 4.19 0.70 -6.62
N THR A 86 2.95 1.14 -6.88
CA THR A 86 2.47 1.45 -8.24
C THR A 86 2.70 2.90 -8.70
N TRP A 87 3.28 3.75 -7.85
CA TRP A 87 3.39 5.19 -8.11
C TRP A 87 4.15 5.55 -9.39
N PHE A 88 5.13 4.72 -9.76
CA PHE A 88 6.00 4.95 -10.92
C PHE A 88 5.54 4.17 -12.17
N ASP A 89 4.42 3.45 -12.09
CA ASP A 89 3.84 2.76 -13.23
C ASP A 89 2.98 3.72 -14.08
N GLY A 90 2.33 3.17 -15.11
CA GLY A 90 1.49 3.91 -16.04
C GLY A 90 0.42 4.76 -15.35
N ARG A 91 0.18 5.96 -15.89
CA ARG A 91 -0.74 6.97 -15.33
C ARG A 91 -2.12 6.42 -14.98
N LYS A 92 -2.69 5.56 -15.84
CA LYS A 92 -4.02 4.97 -15.64
C LYS A 92 -4.07 4.09 -14.39
N LEU A 93 -3.09 3.21 -14.20
CA LEU A 93 -2.99 2.34 -13.03
C LEU A 93 -2.83 3.17 -11.75
N ARG A 94 -1.90 4.13 -11.75
CA ARG A 94 -1.67 5.02 -10.61
C ARG A 94 -2.94 5.76 -10.18
N ILE A 95 -3.65 6.38 -11.13
CA ILE A 95 -4.88 7.11 -10.82
C ILE A 95 -5.96 6.15 -10.31
N GLY A 96 -6.12 4.98 -10.94
CA GLY A 96 -7.08 3.98 -10.50
C GLY A 96 -6.83 3.50 -9.07
N ILE A 97 -5.57 3.17 -8.74
CA ILE A 97 -5.18 2.75 -7.39
C ILE A 97 -5.40 3.88 -6.39
N LEU A 98 -5.01 5.12 -6.71
CA LEU A 98 -5.21 6.27 -5.82
C LEU A 98 -6.69 6.55 -5.54
N ILE A 99 -7.54 6.52 -6.56
CA ILE A 99 -9.00 6.67 -6.40
C ILE A 99 -9.54 5.54 -5.52
N SER A 100 -9.13 4.29 -5.78
CA SER A 100 -9.56 3.14 -4.98
C SER A 100 -9.12 3.25 -3.52
N PHE A 101 -7.93 3.80 -3.26
CA PHE A 101 -7.40 4.02 -1.92
C PHE A 101 -8.22 5.05 -1.17
N ILE A 102 -8.52 6.20 -1.80
CA ILE A 102 -9.38 7.23 -1.21
C ILE A 102 -10.77 6.66 -0.90
N ALA A 103 -11.37 5.91 -1.83
CA ALA A 103 -12.65 5.25 -1.61
C ALA A 103 -12.58 4.26 -0.44
N TYR A 104 -11.47 3.54 -0.28
CA TYR A 104 -11.27 2.62 0.83
C TYR A 104 -11.11 3.33 2.18
N LEU A 105 -10.41 4.47 2.24
CA LEU A 105 -10.34 5.29 3.46
C LEU A 105 -11.73 5.77 3.89
N LEU A 106 -12.55 6.20 2.93
CA LEU A 106 -13.93 6.60 3.20
C LEU A 106 -14.80 5.42 3.65
N LEU A 107 -14.58 4.23 3.08
CA LEU A 107 -15.26 3.01 3.49
C LEU A 107 -14.89 2.62 4.92
N MET A 108 -13.60 2.65 5.29
CA MET A 108 -13.15 2.37 6.65
C MET A 108 -13.70 3.37 7.66
N LEU A 109 -13.81 4.65 7.28
CA LEU A 109 -14.44 5.67 8.10
C LEU A 109 -15.93 5.36 8.32
N TYR A 110 -16.65 4.98 7.25
CA TYR A 110 -18.06 4.59 7.33
C TYR A 110 -18.28 3.33 8.18
N GLN A 111 -17.41 2.31 8.01
CA GLN A 111 -17.44 1.07 8.78
C GLN A 111 -16.89 1.23 10.20
N GLN A 112 -16.38 2.41 10.57
CA GLN A 112 -15.79 2.68 11.89
C GLN A 112 -14.61 1.76 12.24
N TYR A 113 -13.86 1.30 11.23
CA TYR A 113 -12.65 0.50 11.46
C TYR A 113 -11.55 1.34 12.12
N HIS A 114 -11.38 2.57 11.65
CA HIS A 114 -10.37 3.50 12.13
C HIS A 114 -10.88 4.94 12.05
N THR A 115 -10.38 5.78 12.94
CA THR A 115 -10.62 7.22 12.90
C THR A 115 -9.82 7.89 11.78
N VAL A 116 -10.18 9.13 11.43
CA VAL A 116 -9.38 9.93 10.49
C VAL A 116 -7.95 10.14 11.01
N ALA A 117 -7.79 10.32 12.32
CA ALA A 117 -6.48 10.55 12.94
C ALA A 117 -5.59 9.30 12.81
N ASP A 118 -6.12 8.10 13.04
CA ASP A 118 -5.42 6.83 12.87
C ASP A 118 -4.88 6.69 11.44
N MET A 119 -5.74 6.93 10.45
CA MET A 119 -5.39 6.80 9.04
C MET A 119 -4.37 7.86 8.61
N VAL A 120 -4.58 9.13 8.98
CA VAL A 120 -3.69 10.23 8.58
C VAL A 120 -2.30 10.08 9.21
N THR A 121 -2.23 9.77 10.51
CA THR A 121 -0.93 9.57 11.19
C THR A 121 -0.18 8.38 10.62
N THR A 122 -0.87 7.27 10.34
CA THR A 122 -0.30 6.11 9.63
C THR A 122 0.29 6.50 8.27
N ILE A 123 -0.46 7.28 7.47
CA ILE A 123 0.01 7.77 6.17
C ILE A 123 1.24 8.67 6.31
N LEU A 124 1.20 9.63 7.24
CA LEU A 124 2.28 10.60 7.44
C LEU A 124 3.59 9.93 7.85
N VAL A 125 3.54 8.91 8.70
CA VAL A 125 4.74 8.19 9.14
C VAL A 125 5.29 7.27 8.06
N LEU A 126 4.42 6.51 7.37
CA LEU A 126 4.88 5.51 6.40
C LEU A 126 5.30 6.09 5.05
N THR A 127 4.59 7.11 4.55
CA THR A 127 4.84 7.68 3.21
C THR A 127 6.32 8.05 2.96
N PRO A 128 7.01 8.82 3.83
CA PRO A 128 8.41 9.18 3.58
C PRO A 128 9.34 7.97 3.53
N LEU A 129 9.13 6.99 4.41
CA LEU A 129 9.94 5.77 4.47
C LEU A 129 9.71 4.89 3.23
N MET A 130 8.46 4.67 2.85
CA MET A 130 8.08 3.90 1.66
C MET A 130 8.56 4.56 0.36
N TYR A 131 8.47 5.90 0.29
CA TYR A 131 9.00 6.66 -0.84
C TYR A 131 10.51 6.52 -0.94
N LEU A 132 11.24 6.61 0.17
CA LEU A 132 12.69 6.44 0.20
C LEU A 132 13.10 5.04 -0.29
N ILE A 133 12.48 3.97 0.24
CA ILE A 133 12.73 2.58 -0.21
C ILE A 133 12.53 2.46 -1.73
N SER A 134 11.39 2.96 -2.23
CA SER A 134 11.05 2.88 -3.64
C SER A 134 12.03 3.66 -4.52
N ARG A 135 12.45 4.85 -4.09
CA ARG A 135 13.42 5.69 -4.83
C ARG A 135 14.80 5.06 -4.89
N LEU A 136 15.26 4.43 -3.80
CA LEU A 136 16.56 3.74 -3.77
C LEU A 136 16.59 2.56 -4.73
N LEU A 137 15.49 1.80 -4.82
CA LEU A 137 15.39 0.68 -5.77
C LEU A 137 15.26 1.15 -7.22
N ILE A 138 14.51 2.23 -7.49
CA ILE A 138 14.34 2.75 -8.86
C ILE A 138 15.62 3.36 -9.43
N ARG A 139 16.52 3.90 -8.62
CA ARG A 139 17.85 4.32 -9.11
C ARG A 139 18.66 3.17 -9.72
N VAL A 140 18.31 1.93 -9.40
CA VAL A 140 18.89 0.70 -9.97
C VAL A 140 18.15 0.26 -11.26
N ILE A 141 17.00 0.87 -11.56
CA ILE A 141 16.15 0.57 -12.72
C ILE A 141 16.37 1.64 -13.80
N PRO A 142 16.99 1.33 -14.96
CA PRO A 142 17.09 2.29 -16.05
C PRO A 142 15.70 2.66 -16.57
N THR A 143 15.33 3.93 -16.41
CA THR A 143 14.05 4.51 -16.86
C THR A 143 14.00 4.73 -18.37
N SER A 144 14.31 3.72 -19.19
CA SER A 144 14.33 3.88 -20.65
C SER A 144 13.11 3.31 -21.39
N LYS A 145 12.10 2.75 -20.71
CA LYS A 145 10.90 2.19 -21.37
C LYS A 145 9.58 2.34 -20.58
N LEU A 146 9.31 3.51 -19.99
CA LEU A 146 8.02 3.81 -19.32
C LEU A 146 7.14 4.80 -20.10
N ALA A 147 7.32 4.88 -21.42
CA ALA A 147 6.50 5.69 -22.31
C ALA A 147 5.86 4.82 -23.41
N THR A 148 4.77 4.13 -23.06
CA THR A 148 3.62 3.85 -23.94
C THR A 148 2.39 3.65 -23.07
#